data_AF-A0A4Z0W6Z2-F1
#
_entry.id   AF-A0A4Z0W6Z2-F1
#
_cell.length_a   1.000
_cell.length_b   1.000
_cell.length_c   1.000
_cell.angle_alpha   90.00
_cell.angle_beta   90.00
_cell.angle_gamma   90.00
#
_symmetry.space_group_name_H-M   'P 1'
#
loop_
_entity.id
_entity.type
_entity.pdbx_description
1 polymer ?
#
loop_
_entity_poly.entity_id
_entity_poly.type
_entity_poly.pdbx_seq_one_letter_code
_entity_poly.pdbx_strand_id
1 'polypeptide(L)'
;MYQLASIVLSVLALFWLVDVFVVERSRLRKALTRLQAGAATAEVQPLLRRSPWTYPSQLLGFPLILLVLYLAIQESRDLALLLILGTLYAGLVALLDRVLVRGLRRRIAELVQGEQVERMARTESSMVEYARSFFPVLALVVVLRSFLFEPYQIPSESMRPTLLVGDFLLVNKYSYGVRIPIIKQVVVPVADPAHGEVMVFTPPHRENQNYIKRVMAVGGDHVRYDFQSRDIWVNGELVERELVEQRTERGRAISVYEEIHGDYSYHIYQFDNSPTPNWPPLDMRVPEGHYFVVGDNRDNSLDSRFWQQQYGTSPFVDGRELQGKAVLRWMFWPNLLSLPSFSRFGLIH
;
A
#
# COMPACT_ATOMS: atom_id res chain seq x y z
N MET A 1 -15.77 6.68 -15.36
CA MET A 1 -16.41 6.55 -14.03
C MET A 1 -15.73 7.43 -12.98
N TYR A 2 -14.38 7.44 -12.90
CA TYR A 2 -13.60 8.35 -12.05
C TYR A 2 -13.97 9.83 -12.06
N GLN A 3 -14.19 10.41 -13.23
CA GLN A 3 -14.52 11.84 -13.32
C GLN A 3 -15.80 12.14 -12.54
N LEU A 4 -16.83 11.30 -12.68
CA LEU A 4 -18.08 11.45 -11.95
C LEU A 4 -17.88 11.28 -10.44
N ALA A 5 -17.17 10.22 -10.02
CA ALA A 5 -16.83 9.95 -8.63
C ALA A 5 -16.06 11.11 -7.97
N SER A 6 -15.01 11.59 -8.64
CA SER A 6 -14.18 12.71 -8.19
C SER A 6 -14.98 14.01 -8.10
N ILE A 7 -15.84 14.28 -9.08
CA ILE A 7 -16.72 15.46 -9.07
C ILE A 7 -17.68 15.38 -7.88
N VAL A 8 -18.34 14.25 -7.66
CA VAL A 8 -19.29 14.07 -6.55
C VAL A 8 -18.59 14.27 -5.20
N LEU A 9 -17.42 13.64 -4.99
CA LEU A 9 -16.63 13.84 -3.76
C LEU A 9 -16.21 15.29 -3.57
N SER A 10 -15.76 15.95 -4.64
CA SER A 10 -15.31 17.35 -4.58
C SER A 10 -16.46 18.29 -4.25
N VAL A 11 -17.64 18.08 -4.84
CA VAL A 11 -18.84 18.88 -4.57
C VAL A 11 -19.32 18.69 -3.13
N LEU A 12 -19.36 17.45 -2.63
CA LEU A 12 -19.73 17.17 -1.23
C LEU A 12 -18.72 17.79 -0.25
N ALA A 13 -17.43 17.61 -0.51
CA ALA A 13 -16.37 18.21 0.30
C ALA A 13 -16.48 19.74 0.32
N LEU A 14 -16.70 20.37 -0.84
CA LEU A 14 -16.88 21.82 -0.94
C LEU A 14 -18.11 22.29 -0.17
N PHE A 15 -19.24 21.59 -0.30
CA PHE A 15 -20.47 21.92 0.42
C PHE A 15 -20.24 21.91 1.94
N TRP A 16 -19.59 20.88 2.47
CA TRP A 16 -19.28 20.80 3.90
C TRP A 16 -18.23 21.82 4.35
N LEU A 17 -17.22 22.10 3.53
CA LEU A 17 -16.26 23.18 3.81
C LEU A 17 -16.97 24.54 3.89
N VAL A 18 -17.95 24.82 3.03
CA VAL A 18 -18.76 26.05 3.06
C VAL A 18 -19.64 26.10 4.31
N ASP A 19 -20.34 25.01 4.66
CA ASP A 19 -21.19 24.96 5.86
C ASP A 19 -20.39 25.27 7.14
N VAL A 20 -19.19 24.69 7.27
CA VAL A 20 -18.34 24.90 8.46
C VAL A 20 -17.60 26.24 8.40
N PHE A 21 -16.85 26.53 7.34
CA PHE A 21 -15.91 27.67 7.36
C PHE A 21 -16.52 29.00 6.92
N VAL A 22 -17.70 28.97 6.29
CA VAL A 22 -18.44 30.18 5.89
C VAL A 22 -19.67 30.36 6.77
N VAL A 23 -20.58 29.38 6.81
CA VAL A 23 -21.89 29.53 7.46
C VAL A 23 -21.78 29.48 8.98
N GLU A 24 -21.16 28.44 9.57
CA GLU A 24 -20.93 28.35 11.02
C GLU A 24 -20.05 29.51 11.51
N ARG A 25 -18.93 29.81 10.82
CA ARG A 25 -18.07 30.96 11.15
C ARG A 25 -18.83 32.29 11.19
N SER A 26 -19.70 32.55 10.21
CA SER A 26 -20.52 33.77 10.16
C SER A 26 -21.48 33.85 11.34
N ARG A 27 -22.14 32.74 11.69
CA ARG A 27 -23.02 32.66 12.86
C ARG A 27 -22.29 32.90 14.17
N LEU A 28 -21.12 32.28 14.35
CA LEU A 28 -20.28 32.46 15.54
C LEU A 28 -19.74 33.90 15.65
N ARG A 29 -19.36 34.54 14.54
CA ARG A 29 -18.98 35.97 14.56
C ARG A 29 -20.14 36.85 15.03
N LYS A 30 -21.35 36.66 14.48
CA LYS A 30 -22.55 37.39 14.90
C LYS A 30 -22.85 37.17 16.38
N ALA A 31 -22.73 35.93 16.86
CA ALA A 31 -22.90 35.58 18.26
C ALA A 31 -21.89 36.32 19.16
N LEU A 32 -20.61 36.29 18.80
CA LEU A 32 -19.56 36.98 19.55
C LEU A 32 -19.78 38.50 19.61
N THR A 33 -20.13 39.13 18.49
CA THR A 33 -20.42 40.57 18.45
C THR A 33 -21.61 40.95 19.34
N ARG A 34 -22.66 40.14 19.37
CA ARG A 34 -23.83 40.38 20.25
C ARG A 34 -23.47 40.25 21.73
N LEU A 35 -22.70 39.23 22.10
CA LEU A 35 -22.22 39.05 23.48
C LEU A 35 -21.33 40.22 23.91
N GLN A 36 -20.43 40.68 23.04
CA GLN A 36 -19.58 41.85 23.30
C GLN A 36 -20.39 43.15 23.44
N ALA A 37 -21.55 43.25 22.80
CA ALA A 37 -22.48 44.36 22.95
C ALA A 37 -23.42 44.24 24.18
N GLY A 38 -23.25 43.21 25.01
CA GLY A 38 -24.03 43.00 26.23
C GLY A 38 -25.33 42.22 26.06
N ALA A 39 -25.55 41.55 24.92
CA ALA A 39 -26.73 40.70 24.72
C ALA A 39 -26.77 39.52 25.70
N ALA A 40 -27.96 39.15 26.17
CA ALA A 40 -28.14 38.02 27.05
C ALA A 40 -27.85 36.68 26.34
N THR A 41 -27.42 35.68 27.10
CA THR A 41 -27.11 34.33 26.58
C THR A 41 -28.30 33.71 25.80
N ALA A 42 -29.53 33.95 26.25
CA ALA A 42 -30.74 33.46 25.60
C ALA A 42 -30.94 33.99 24.16
N GLU A 43 -30.51 35.23 23.88
CA GLU A 43 -30.62 35.84 22.55
C GLU A 43 -29.63 35.27 21.54
N VAL A 44 -28.53 34.69 22.04
CA VAL A 44 -27.42 34.18 21.24
C VAL A 44 -27.52 32.66 21.06
N GLN A 45 -28.20 31.95 21.96
CA GLN A 45 -28.40 30.51 21.91
C GLN A 45 -28.89 29.97 20.55
N PRO A 46 -29.83 30.62 19.81
CA PRO A 46 -30.25 30.15 18.49
C PRO A 46 -29.12 30.16 17.44
N LEU A 47 -28.16 31.09 17.55
CA LEU A 47 -27.02 31.20 16.63
C LEU A 47 -25.98 30.07 16.85
N LEU A 48 -25.96 29.48 18.05
CA LEU A 48 -25.08 28.37 18.42
C LEU A 48 -25.63 27.00 18.00
N ARG A 49 -26.91 26.92 17.60
CA ARG A 49 -27.49 25.67 17.10
C ARG A 49 -26.84 25.26 15.77
N ARG A 50 -26.62 23.95 15.58
CA ARG A 50 -26.11 23.40 14.32
C ARG A 50 -27.05 23.73 13.15
N SER A 51 -26.48 23.73 11.94
CA SER A 51 -27.28 23.95 10.73
C SER A 51 -28.32 22.82 10.61
N PRO A 52 -29.58 23.10 10.23
CA PRO A 52 -30.56 22.04 9.99
C PRO A 52 -30.12 21.06 8.89
N TRP A 53 -29.22 21.51 8.00
CA TRP A 53 -28.64 20.71 6.92
C TRP A 53 -27.50 19.80 7.38
N THR A 54 -27.01 19.93 8.62
CA THR A 54 -25.89 19.11 9.12
C THR A 54 -26.26 17.63 9.18
N TYR A 55 -27.45 17.26 9.66
CA TYR A 55 -27.85 15.85 9.78
C TYR A 55 -28.24 15.19 8.44
N PRO A 56 -29.05 15.82 7.56
CA PRO A 56 -29.39 15.24 6.25
C PRO A 56 -28.16 15.03 5.36
N SER A 57 -27.22 15.99 5.40
CA SER A 57 -25.99 15.88 4.60
C SER A 57 -25.07 14.77 5.11
N GLN A 58 -25.07 14.47 6.41
CA GLN A 58 -24.34 13.33 6.96
C GLN A 58 -24.98 12.00 6.58
N LEU A 59 -26.30 11.86 6.72
CA LEU A 59 -27.04 10.63 6.41
C LEU A 59 -26.89 10.19 4.94
N LEU A 60 -26.90 11.14 4.00
CA LEU A 60 -26.78 10.86 2.57
C LEU A 60 -25.32 10.93 2.08
N GLY A 61 -24.52 11.82 2.66
CA GLY A 61 -23.13 12.05 2.25
C GLY A 61 -22.19 10.91 2.64
N PHE A 62 -22.31 10.36 3.85
CA PHE A 62 -21.41 9.28 4.29
C PHE A 62 -21.54 8.00 3.44
N PRO A 63 -22.75 7.45 3.18
CA PRO A 63 -22.89 6.29 2.31
C PRO A 63 -22.39 6.56 0.89
N LEU A 64 -22.62 7.77 0.36
CA LEU A 64 -22.14 8.15 -0.97
C LEU A 64 -20.61 8.23 -1.02
N ILE A 65 -19.98 8.80 0.00
CA ILE A 65 -18.52 8.84 0.13
C ILE A 65 -17.95 7.41 0.23
N LEU A 66 -18.56 6.54 1.04
CA LEU A 66 -18.13 5.14 1.16
C LEU A 66 -18.29 4.38 -0.16
N LEU A 67 -19.41 4.60 -0.87
CA LEU A 67 -19.62 4.02 -2.20
C LEU A 67 -18.58 4.52 -3.20
N VAL A 68 -18.32 5.83 -3.23
CA VAL A 68 -17.33 6.39 -4.17
C VAL A 68 -15.91 5.93 -3.80
N LEU A 69 -15.55 5.87 -2.52
CA LEU A 69 -14.26 5.32 -2.08
C LEU A 69 -14.15 3.84 -2.46
N TYR A 70 -15.20 3.05 -2.28
CA TYR A 70 -15.25 1.66 -2.70
C TYR A 70 -15.02 1.52 -4.22
N LEU A 71 -15.74 2.29 -5.04
CA LEU A 71 -15.57 2.31 -6.49
C LEU A 71 -14.15 2.77 -6.88
N ALA A 72 -13.63 3.80 -6.23
CA ALA A 72 -12.29 4.30 -6.46
C ALA A 72 -11.21 3.27 -6.09
N ILE A 73 -11.37 2.50 -5.00
CA ILE A 73 -10.45 1.43 -4.60
C ILE A 73 -10.46 0.29 -5.63
N GLN A 74 -11.64 -0.13 -6.08
CA GLN A 74 -11.80 -1.17 -7.08
C GLN A 74 -11.12 -0.80 -8.41
N GLU A 75 -11.25 0.46 -8.82
CA GLU A 75 -10.78 0.91 -10.11
C GLU A 75 -9.28 1.32 -10.07
N SER A 76 -8.84 2.09 -9.05
CA SER A 76 -7.50 2.74 -9.06
C SER A 76 -6.36 1.82 -8.65
N ARG A 77 -6.66 0.78 -7.86
CA ARG A 77 -5.66 -0.09 -7.22
C ARG A 77 -4.58 0.66 -6.40
N ASP A 78 -4.64 1.99 -6.29
CA ASP A 78 -3.68 2.83 -5.58
C ASP A 78 -4.30 3.40 -4.30
N LEU A 79 -4.39 2.53 -3.30
CA LEU A 79 -4.82 2.88 -1.96
C LEU A 79 -3.92 3.96 -1.33
N ALA A 80 -2.68 4.10 -1.77
CA ALA A 80 -1.75 5.09 -1.22
C ALA A 80 -2.19 6.51 -1.57
N LEU A 81 -2.59 6.76 -2.82
CA LEU A 81 -3.08 8.08 -3.24
C LEU A 81 -4.33 8.50 -2.44
N LEU A 82 -5.30 7.61 -2.26
CA LEU A 82 -6.51 7.87 -1.48
C LEU A 82 -6.18 8.19 -0.02
N LEU A 83 -5.25 7.45 0.57
CA LEU A 83 -4.81 7.68 1.95
C LEU A 83 -4.10 9.04 2.10
N ILE A 84 -3.24 9.42 1.14
CA ILE A 84 -2.56 10.72 1.13
C ILE A 84 -3.58 11.85 1.00
N LEU A 85 -4.50 11.78 0.02
CA LEU A 85 -5.54 12.79 -0.17
C LEU A 85 -6.44 12.92 1.06
N GLY A 86 -6.86 11.79 1.65
CA GLY A 86 -7.64 11.78 2.88
C GLY A 86 -6.90 12.41 4.06
N THR A 87 -5.60 12.14 4.20
CA THR A 87 -4.74 12.73 5.23
C THR A 87 -4.58 14.24 5.05
N LEU A 88 -4.31 14.69 3.83
CA LEU A 88 -4.18 16.11 3.48
C LEU A 88 -5.50 16.85 3.73
N TYR A 89 -6.62 16.26 3.35
CA TYR A 89 -7.95 16.82 3.61
C TYR A 89 -8.23 16.94 5.11
N ALA A 90 -8.03 15.87 5.88
CA ALA A 90 -8.22 15.88 7.32
C ALA A 90 -7.32 16.93 8.01
N GLY A 91 -6.06 17.03 7.58
CA GLY A 91 -5.11 18.02 8.06
C GLY A 91 -5.54 19.45 7.74
N LEU A 92 -5.98 19.70 6.50
CA LEU A 92 -6.48 21.01 6.06
C LEU A 92 -7.71 21.43 6.87
N VAL A 93 -8.68 20.55 7.07
CA VAL A 93 -9.88 20.84 7.87
C VAL A 93 -9.52 21.14 9.32
N ALA A 94 -8.64 20.34 9.93
CA ALA A 94 -8.18 20.58 11.30
C ALA A 94 -7.41 21.91 11.43
N LEU A 95 -6.61 22.27 10.41
CA LEU A 95 -5.88 23.53 10.36
C LEU A 95 -6.83 24.73 10.21
N LEU A 96 -7.78 24.65 9.28
CA LEU A 96 -8.78 25.69 9.06
C LEU A 96 -9.64 25.90 10.30
N ASP A 97 -10.05 24.83 11.00
CA ASP A 97 -10.74 24.95 12.29
C ASP A 97 -9.91 25.72 13.31
N ARG A 98 -8.65 25.30 13.49
CA ARG A 98 -7.72 25.90 14.45
C ARG A 98 -7.58 27.41 14.22
N VAL A 99 -7.50 27.84 12.96
CA VAL A 99 -7.26 29.24 12.59
C VAL A 99 -8.54 30.08 12.54
N LEU A 100 -9.64 29.53 12.00
CA LEU A 100 -10.82 30.33 11.64
C LEU A 100 -11.98 30.27 12.64
N VAL A 101 -12.19 29.12 13.30
CA VAL A 101 -13.43 28.83 14.04
C VAL A 101 -13.17 28.56 15.53
N ARG A 102 -12.12 27.80 15.87
CA ARG A 102 -11.80 27.41 17.24
C ARG A 102 -11.65 28.60 18.20
N GLY A 103 -11.00 29.66 17.75
CA GLY A 103 -10.83 30.88 18.56
C GLY A 103 -12.16 31.57 18.89
N LEU A 104 -13.11 31.55 17.94
CA LEU A 104 -14.46 32.10 18.15
C LEU A 104 -15.24 31.27 19.17
N ARG A 105 -15.23 29.94 19.02
CA ARG A 105 -15.90 29.02 19.96
C ARG A 105 -15.44 29.21 21.39
N ARG A 106 -14.12 29.34 21.61
CA ARG A 106 -13.54 29.58 22.95
C ARG A 106 -14.01 30.90 23.55
N ARG A 107 -13.92 32.01 22.81
CA ARG A 107 -14.34 33.33 23.29
C ARG A 107 -15.83 33.39 23.60
N ILE A 108 -16.66 32.75 22.78
CA ILE A 108 -18.11 32.70 23.05
C ILE A 108 -18.38 31.87 24.30
N ALA A 109 -17.74 30.71 24.46
CA ALA A 109 -17.89 29.86 25.63
C ALA A 109 -17.52 30.56 26.95
N GLU A 110 -16.54 31.46 26.94
CA GLU A 110 -16.15 32.27 28.10
C GLU A 110 -17.16 33.38 28.45
N LEU A 111 -17.98 33.83 27.49
CA LEU A 111 -18.93 34.94 27.65
C LEU A 111 -20.37 34.48 27.95
N VAL A 112 -20.73 33.26 27.61
CA VAL A 112 -22.09 32.73 27.84
C VAL A 112 -22.25 32.18 29.26
N GLN A 113 -23.46 32.32 29.79
CA GLN A 113 -23.83 31.78 31.09
C GLN A 113 -24.69 30.52 30.95
N GLY A 114 -24.42 29.51 31.77
CA GLY A 114 -25.16 28.26 31.81
C GLY A 114 -24.43 27.13 31.07
N GLU A 115 -24.27 26.01 31.78
CA GLU A 115 -23.47 24.86 31.34
C GLU A 115 -23.93 24.30 29.98
N GLN A 116 -25.25 24.26 29.74
CA GLN A 116 -25.80 23.77 28.48
C GLN A 116 -25.39 24.63 27.28
N VAL A 117 -25.43 25.96 27.42
CA VAL A 117 -25.10 26.88 26.32
C VAL A 117 -23.60 26.96 26.10
N GLU A 118 -22.80 26.88 27.17
CA GLU A 118 -21.36 26.75 27.07
C GLU A 118 -20.96 25.48 26.30
N ARG A 119 -21.57 24.33 26.63
CA ARG A 119 -21.36 23.08 25.89
C ARG A 119 -21.70 23.25 24.41
N MET A 120 -22.84 23.88 24.09
CA MET A 120 -23.21 24.18 22.69
C MET A 120 -22.18 25.05 21.97
N ALA A 121 -21.62 26.05 22.63
CA ALA A 121 -20.60 26.93 22.05
C ALA A 121 -19.26 26.19 21.80
N ARG A 122 -18.92 25.20 22.63
CA ARG A 122 -17.72 24.38 22.51
C ARG A 122 -17.84 23.23 21.52
N THR A 123 -19.06 22.77 21.25
CA THR A 123 -19.31 21.66 20.33
C THR A 123 -18.71 21.93 18.95
N GLU A 124 -17.83 21.03 18.51
CA GLU A 124 -17.26 21.10 17.17
C GLU A 124 -18.28 20.63 16.12
N SER A 125 -18.15 21.07 14.87
CA SER A 125 -18.88 20.41 13.77
C SER A 125 -18.37 18.98 13.60
N SER A 126 -19.25 18.01 13.33
CA SER A 126 -18.86 16.61 13.21
C SER A 126 -17.73 16.40 12.20
N MET A 127 -17.71 17.17 11.10
CA MET A 127 -16.63 17.09 10.12
C MET A 127 -15.27 17.45 10.71
N VAL A 128 -15.21 18.50 11.54
CA VAL A 128 -13.99 18.94 12.23
C VAL A 128 -13.57 17.90 13.25
N GLU A 129 -14.53 17.37 14.00
CA GLU A 129 -14.31 16.32 15.01
C GLU A 129 -13.71 15.06 14.38
N TYR A 130 -14.28 14.58 13.27
CA TYR A 130 -13.74 13.45 12.51
C TYR A 130 -12.38 13.76 11.92
N ALA A 131 -12.22 14.88 11.21
CA ALA A 131 -10.95 15.26 10.60
C ALA A 131 -9.82 15.34 11.64
N ARG A 132 -10.08 15.96 12.80
CA ARG A 132 -9.12 16.08 13.89
C ARG A 132 -8.75 14.73 14.51
N SER A 133 -9.74 13.83 14.66
CA SER A 133 -9.54 12.52 15.28
C SER A 133 -8.83 11.53 14.35
N PHE A 134 -9.17 11.54 13.06
CA PHE A 134 -8.57 10.66 12.06
C PHE A 134 -7.23 11.15 11.53
N PHE A 135 -6.98 12.47 11.49
CA PHE A 135 -5.71 13.01 10.97
C PHE A 135 -4.46 12.34 11.55
N PRO A 136 -4.24 12.23 12.88
CA PRO A 136 -3.01 11.61 13.40
C PRO A 136 -2.90 10.13 13.01
N VAL A 137 -4.02 9.40 12.96
CA VAL A 137 -4.05 7.99 12.56
C VAL A 137 -3.71 7.84 11.08
N LEU A 138 -4.38 8.61 10.22
CA LEU A 138 -4.13 8.60 8.78
C LEU A 138 -2.69 9.05 8.46
N ALA A 139 -2.20 10.10 9.10
CA ALA A 139 -0.83 10.58 8.95
C ALA A 139 0.20 9.52 9.38
N LEU A 140 -0.03 8.84 10.50
CA LEU A 140 0.82 7.74 10.93
C LEU A 140 0.82 6.61 9.90
N VAL A 141 -0.35 6.17 9.42
CA VAL A 141 -0.44 5.11 8.40
C VAL A 141 0.25 5.53 7.09
N VAL A 142 0.10 6.79 6.65
CA VAL A 142 0.81 7.32 5.48
C VAL A 142 2.32 7.23 5.70
N VAL A 143 2.83 7.73 6.83
CA VAL A 143 4.27 7.72 7.12
C VAL A 143 4.81 6.28 7.19
N LEU A 144 4.14 5.40 7.93
CA LEU A 144 4.53 4.00 8.04
C LEU A 144 4.54 3.31 6.67
N ARG A 145 3.50 3.55 5.85
CA ARG A 145 3.39 2.94 4.52
C ARG A 145 4.38 3.53 3.50
N SER A 146 4.62 4.83 3.57
CA SER A 146 5.53 5.52 2.66
C SER A 146 6.97 5.09 2.85
N PHE A 147 7.38 4.78 4.09
CA PHE A 147 8.80 4.61 4.42
C PHE A 147 9.18 3.24 5.00
N LEU A 148 8.29 2.55 5.70
CA LEU A 148 8.64 1.35 6.45
C LEU A 148 8.06 0.08 5.83
N PHE A 149 6.72 -0.05 5.83
CA PHE A 149 6.08 -1.30 5.52
C PHE A 149 4.87 -1.14 4.62
N GLU A 150 4.82 -1.91 3.54
CA GLU A 150 3.68 -1.96 2.62
C GLU A 150 3.06 -3.35 2.59
N PRO A 151 1.73 -3.47 2.79
CA PRO A 151 1.05 -4.73 2.67
C PRO A 151 0.80 -5.09 1.20
N TYR A 152 1.08 -6.34 0.83
CA TYR A 152 0.78 -6.90 -0.49
C TYR A 152 -0.06 -8.16 -0.34
N GLN A 153 -0.94 -8.42 -1.31
CA GLN A 153 -1.60 -9.71 -1.45
C GLN A 153 -1.00 -10.44 -2.65
N ILE A 154 -0.69 -11.73 -2.51
CA ILE A 154 -0.12 -12.54 -3.58
C ILE A 154 -1.22 -12.98 -4.56
N PRO A 155 -1.16 -12.54 -5.83
CA PRO A 155 -2.20 -12.84 -6.81
C PRO A 155 -1.84 -14.03 -7.72
N SER A 156 -0.59 -14.54 -7.69
CA SER A 156 -0.09 -15.55 -8.62
C SER A 156 0.66 -16.70 -7.94
N GLU A 157 0.74 -17.83 -8.63
CA GLU A 157 1.37 -19.07 -8.14
C GLU A 157 2.90 -19.14 -8.38
N SER A 158 3.52 -18.05 -8.85
CA SER A 158 4.90 -18.07 -9.34
C SER A 158 5.99 -18.20 -8.27
N MET A 159 5.61 -18.03 -7.00
CA MET A 159 6.49 -18.15 -5.83
C MET A 159 6.11 -19.36 -4.95
N ARG A 160 5.36 -20.33 -5.48
CA ARG A 160 5.10 -21.58 -4.77
C ARG A 160 6.41 -22.39 -4.64
N PRO A 161 6.64 -23.10 -3.52
CA PRO A 161 5.72 -23.30 -2.39
C PRO A 161 5.83 -22.21 -1.30
N THR A 162 6.82 -21.33 -1.37
CA THR A 162 7.11 -20.28 -0.39
C THR A 162 5.92 -19.35 -0.18
N LEU A 163 5.31 -18.87 -1.27
CA LEU A 163 4.17 -17.96 -1.27
C LEU A 163 3.02 -18.55 -2.09
N LEU A 164 1.83 -18.56 -1.49
CA LEU A 164 0.60 -19.04 -2.12
C LEU A 164 -0.31 -17.88 -2.52
N VAL A 165 -1.15 -18.12 -3.52
CA VAL A 165 -2.22 -17.17 -3.89
C VAL A 165 -3.13 -16.95 -2.68
N GLY A 166 -3.32 -15.68 -2.30
CA GLY A 166 -4.06 -15.29 -1.10
C GLY A 166 -3.20 -15.06 0.14
N ASP A 167 -1.88 -15.31 0.10
CA ASP A 167 -0.96 -14.87 1.16
C ASP A 167 -0.90 -13.33 1.19
N PHE A 168 -0.98 -12.76 2.39
CA PHE A 168 -0.75 -11.34 2.67
C PHE A 168 0.64 -11.16 3.27
N LEU A 169 1.41 -10.30 2.62
CA LEU A 169 2.79 -10.02 2.94
C LEU A 169 2.96 -8.64 3.54
N LEU A 170 3.99 -8.49 4.35
CA LEU A 170 4.56 -7.22 4.74
C LEU A 170 5.90 -7.06 4.03
N VAL A 171 6.01 -5.99 3.24
CA VAL A 171 7.21 -5.67 2.48
C VAL A 171 7.91 -4.50 3.16
N ASN A 172 9.17 -4.70 3.55
CA ASN A 172 10.02 -3.67 4.11
C ASN A 172 10.62 -2.83 2.98
N LYS A 173 10.20 -1.56 2.90
CA LYS A 173 10.66 -0.63 1.86
C LYS A 173 12.04 -0.04 2.18
N TYR A 174 12.38 0.02 3.47
CA TYR A 174 13.64 0.58 3.96
C TYR A 174 14.85 -0.34 3.67
N SER A 175 14.63 -1.66 3.57
CA SER A 175 15.70 -2.64 3.33
C SER A 175 16.60 -2.27 2.14
N TYR A 176 16.05 -1.65 1.09
CA TYR A 176 16.78 -1.28 -0.13
C TYR A 176 16.85 0.24 -0.35
N GLY A 177 16.76 1.02 0.73
CA GLY A 177 16.89 2.48 0.70
C GLY A 177 15.60 3.26 0.85
N VAL A 178 15.73 4.50 1.32
CA VAL A 178 14.61 5.43 1.48
C VAL A 178 14.29 6.08 0.15
N ARG A 179 13.08 5.85 -0.37
CA ARG A 179 12.59 6.45 -1.61
C ARG A 179 11.67 7.63 -1.34
N ILE A 180 11.72 8.65 -2.18
CA ILE A 180 10.69 9.70 -2.18
C ILE A 180 9.40 9.09 -2.75
N PRO A 181 8.27 9.18 -2.03
CA PRO A 181 6.97 8.81 -2.58
C PRO A 181 6.74 9.51 -3.92
N ILE A 182 6.11 8.82 -4.89
CA ILE A 182 5.79 9.33 -6.25
C ILE A 182 7.01 9.38 -7.18
N ILE A 183 8.14 9.97 -6.77
CA ILE A 183 9.32 10.15 -7.63
C ILE A 183 10.14 8.85 -7.75
N LYS A 184 9.94 7.88 -6.85
CA LYS A 184 10.66 6.58 -6.76
C LYS A 184 12.20 6.68 -6.62
N GLN A 185 12.76 7.87 -6.61
CA GLN A 185 14.18 8.10 -6.44
C GLN A 185 14.65 7.71 -5.03
N VAL A 186 15.74 6.94 -4.95
CA VAL A 186 16.43 6.61 -3.70
C VAL A 186 17.20 7.84 -3.22
N VAL A 187 16.90 8.30 -2.02
CA VAL A 187 17.58 9.45 -1.37
C VAL A 187 18.68 8.98 -0.43
N VAL A 188 18.42 7.87 0.27
CA VAL A 188 19.36 7.27 1.21
C VAL A 188 19.51 5.80 0.83
N PRO A 189 20.64 5.39 0.22
CA PRO A 189 20.93 3.97 0.01
C PRO A 189 21.17 3.32 1.38
N VAL A 190 20.64 2.11 1.57
CA VAL A 190 20.75 1.37 2.84
C VAL A 190 21.54 0.08 2.61
N ALA A 191 21.00 -0.82 1.80
CA ALA A 191 21.65 -2.05 1.37
C ALA A 191 21.14 -2.45 -0.01
N ASP A 192 21.92 -3.26 -0.72
CA ASP A 192 21.48 -3.92 -1.94
C ASP A 192 20.85 -5.29 -1.59
N PRO A 193 19.84 -5.76 -2.34
CA PRO A 193 19.33 -7.12 -2.23
C PRO A 193 20.45 -8.16 -2.26
N ALA A 194 20.44 -9.05 -1.27
CA ALA A 194 21.37 -10.16 -1.20
C ALA A 194 20.83 -11.39 -1.94
N HIS A 195 21.70 -12.36 -2.20
CA HIS A 195 21.31 -13.66 -2.72
C HIS A 195 20.25 -14.34 -1.84
N GLY A 196 19.36 -15.10 -2.47
CA GLY A 196 18.28 -15.79 -1.80
C GLY A 196 17.16 -14.88 -1.31
N GLU A 197 17.31 -13.55 -1.26
CA GLU A 197 16.25 -12.69 -0.75
C GLU A 197 15.03 -12.64 -1.68
N VAL A 198 13.84 -12.55 -1.09
CA VAL A 198 12.59 -12.34 -1.84
C VAL A 198 12.27 -10.85 -1.90
N MET A 199 12.21 -10.30 -3.11
CA MET A 199 12.01 -8.87 -3.32
C MET A 199 10.81 -8.56 -4.21
N VAL A 200 10.20 -7.39 -3.96
CA VAL A 200 9.15 -6.81 -4.80
C VAL A 200 9.75 -5.71 -5.66
N PHE A 201 9.42 -5.69 -6.95
CA PHE A 201 9.97 -4.74 -7.93
C PHE A 201 9.01 -4.55 -9.11
N THR A 202 9.27 -3.53 -9.93
CA THR A 202 8.60 -3.34 -11.22
C THR A 202 9.46 -3.95 -12.34
N PRO A 203 8.98 -4.94 -13.11
CA PRO A 203 9.80 -5.58 -14.14
C PRO A 203 9.94 -4.71 -15.40
N PRO A 204 11.03 -4.88 -16.18
CA PRO A 204 11.33 -4.00 -17.32
C PRO A 204 10.35 -4.11 -18.49
N HIS A 205 9.54 -5.15 -18.55
CA HIS A 205 8.52 -5.35 -19.59
C HIS A 205 7.11 -4.90 -19.17
N ARG A 206 6.90 -4.49 -17.90
CA ARG A 206 5.60 -4.04 -17.37
C ARG A 206 5.75 -3.00 -16.25
N GLU A 207 5.77 -1.73 -16.62
CA GLU A 207 5.97 -0.61 -15.69
C GLU A 207 4.82 -0.38 -14.68
N ASN A 208 3.62 -0.91 -14.95
CA ASN A 208 2.42 -0.70 -14.10
C ASN A 208 2.06 -1.92 -13.24
N GLN A 209 2.97 -2.89 -13.06
CA GLN A 209 2.72 -4.10 -12.27
C GLN A 209 3.92 -4.43 -11.38
N ASN A 210 3.65 -4.73 -10.11
CA ASN A 210 4.69 -5.19 -9.20
C ASN A 210 4.79 -6.72 -9.24
N TYR A 211 6.02 -7.21 -9.32
CA TYR A 211 6.37 -8.63 -9.31
C TYR A 211 7.10 -8.92 -8.00
N ILE A 212 7.00 -10.18 -7.56
CA ILE A 212 7.74 -10.70 -6.42
C ILE A 212 8.51 -11.94 -6.88
N LYS A 213 9.83 -11.94 -6.67
CA LYS A 213 10.74 -13.02 -7.07
C LYS A 213 11.89 -13.14 -6.08
N ARG A 214 12.60 -14.26 -6.17
CA ARG A 214 13.84 -14.50 -5.42
C ARG A 214 15.05 -14.01 -6.20
N VAL A 215 16.00 -13.37 -5.52
CA VAL A 215 17.28 -12.94 -6.07
C VAL A 215 18.20 -14.14 -6.18
N MET A 216 18.58 -14.51 -7.40
CA MET A 216 19.54 -15.58 -7.64
C MET A 216 20.96 -15.05 -7.85
N ALA A 217 21.10 -13.82 -8.34
CA ALA A 217 22.39 -13.18 -8.54
C ALA A 217 22.27 -11.66 -8.52
N VAL A 218 23.35 -11.02 -8.07
CA VAL A 218 23.47 -9.57 -7.86
C VAL A 218 24.51 -8.97 -8.81
N GLY A 219 24.68 -7.65 -8.78
CA GLY A 219 25.65 -6.96 -9.63
C GLY A 219 27.06 -7.56 -9.55
N GLY A 220 27.66 -7.78 -10.72
CA GLY A 220 28.99 -8.38 -10.85
C GLY A 220 28.98 -9.91 -11.04
N ASP A 221 27.93 -10.60 -10.60
CA ASP A 221 27.83 -12.06 -10.70
C ASP A 221 27.74 -12.56 -12.14
N HIS A 222 28.19 -13.79 -12.33
CA HIS A 222 28.04 -14.54 -13.57
C HIS A 222 26.96 -15.62 -13.43
N VAL A 223 25.88 -15.51 -14.18
CA VAL A 223 24.77 -16.48 -14.17
C VAL A 223 24.77 -17.30 -15.44
N ARG A 224 24.71 -18.62 -15.28
CA ARG A 224 24.43 -19.56 -16.35
C ARG A 224 23.18 -20.38 -16.03
N TYR A 225 22.28 -20.55 -16.99
CA TYR A 225 21.07 -21.37 -16.83
C TYR A 225 20.90 -22.31 -18.02
N ASP A 226 20.79 -23.60 -17.77
CA ASP A 226 20.51 -24.60 -18.81
C ASP A 226 19.02 -24.96 -18.80
N PHE A 227 18.32 -24.72 -19.91
CA PHE A 227 16.89 -25.01 -20.01
C PHE A 227 16.58 -26.51 -20.06
N GLN A 228 17.51 -27.35 -20.54
CA GLN A 228 17.32 -28.78 -20.67
C GLN A 228 17.51 -29.49 -19.32
N SER A 229 18.62 -29.22 -18.63
CA SER A 229 18.87 -29.80 -17.31
C SER A 229 18.11 -29.09 -16.18
N ARG A 230 17.72 -27.83 -16.41
CA ARG A 230 17.07 -26.92 -15.43
C ARG A 230 17.99 -26.54 -14.27
N ASP A 231 19.29 -26.57 -14.50
CA ASP A 231 20.30 -26.22 -13.51
C ASP A 231 20.71 -24.75 -13.65
N ILE A 232 21.05 -24.13 -12.52
CA ILE A 232 21.50 -22.75 -12.42
C ILE A 232 22.92 -22.79 -11.85
N TRP A 233 23.83 -22.05 -12.49
CA TRP A 233 25.17 -21.79 -11.95
C TRP A 233 25.32 -20.31 -11.68
N VAL A 234 25.92 -19.97 -10.54
CA VAL A 234 26.26 -18.60 -10.16
C VAL A 234 27.74 -18.56 -9.84
N ASN A 235 28.48 -17.68 -10.51
CA ASN A 235 29.94 -17.58 -10.41
C ASN A 235 30.70 -18.88 -10.69
N GLY A 236 30.10 -19.77 -11.50
CA GLY A 236 30.67 -21.08 -11.84
C GLY A 236 30.31 -22.20 -10.86
N GLU A 237 29.69 -21.87 -9.72
CA GLU A 237 29.22 -22.84 -8.73
C GLU A 237 27.79 -23.27 -9.06
N LEU A 238 27.55 -24.58 -9.02
CA LEU A 238 26.21 -25.14 -9.23
C LEU A 238 25.35 -24.81 -8.02
N VAL A 239 24.15 -24.29 -8.26
CA VAL A 239 23.15 -24.15 -7.20
C VAL A 239 22.53 -25.53 -6.97
N GLU A 240 23.00 -26.22 -5.93
CA GLU A 240 22.62 -27.59 -5.63
C GLU A 240 21.14 -27.67 -5.20
N ARG A 241 20.51 -28.81 -5.48
CA ARG A 241 19.12 -29.05 -5.12
C ARG A 241 18.94 -30.48 -4.63
N GLU A 242 18.29 -30.62 -3.49
CA GLU A 242 17.96 -31.91 -2.88
C GLU A 242 16.46 -32.16 -2.97
N LEU A 243 16.07 -33.36 -3.37
CA LEU A 243 14.65 -33.71 -3.48
C LEU A 243 14.04 -33.87 -2.07
N VAL A 244 13.04 -33.05 -1.75
CA VAL A 244 12.35 -33.08 -0.45
C VAL A 244 11.08 -33.93 -0.54
N GLU A 245 10.29 -33.70 -1.59
CA GLU A 245 8.97 -34.33 -1.71
C GLU A 245 8.60 -34.52 -3.19
N GLN A 246 7.99 -35.66 -3.52
CA GLN A 246 7.27 -35.85 -4.78
C GLN A 246 5.80 -36.12 -4.49
N ARG A 247 4.93 -35.45 -5.22
CA ARG A 247 3.48 -35.65 -5.10
C ARG A 247 2.77 -35.36 -6.41
N THR A 248 1.49 -35.71 -6.46
CA THR A 248 0.62 -35.38 -7.59
C THR A 248 -0.32 -34.26 -7.20
N GLU A 249 -0.31 -33.16 -7.94
CA GLU A 249 -1.20 -32.02 -7.74
C GLU A 249 -1.98 -31.72 -9.02
N ARG A 250 -3.32 -31.67 -8.93
CA ARG A 250 -4.22 -31.43 -10.07
C ARG A 250 -3.91 -32.33 -11.29
N GLY A 251 -3.54 -33.59 -11.03
CA GLY A 251 -3.20 -34.57 -12.06
C GLY A 251 -1.81 -34.42 -12.69
N ARG A 252 -0.94 -33.57 -12.14
CA ARG A 252 0.46 -33.42 -12.58
C ARG A 252 1.42 -33.87 -11.49
N ALA A 253 2.46 -34.61 -11.88
CA ALA A 253 3.56 -34.96 -11.00
C ALA A 253 4.41 -33.71 -10.73
N ILE A 254 4.67 -33.45 -9.45
CA ILE A 254 5.43 -32.30 -8.96
C ILE A 254 6.52 -32.78 -8.02
N SER A 255 7.68 -32.14 -8.13
CA SER A 255 8.82 -32.34 -7.25
C SER A 255 9.12 -31.03 -6.52
N VAL A 256 9.21 -31.10 -5.20
CA VAL A 256 9.69 -30.03 -4.34
C VAL A 256 11.14 -30.33 -4.00
N TYR A 257 12.01 -29.37 -4.28
CA TYR A 257 13.43 -29.46 -3.93
C TYR A 257 13.78 -28.39 -2.90
N GLU A 258 14.72 -28.68 -2.02
CA GLU A 258 15.47 -27.68 -1.27
C GLU A 258 16.66 -27.27 -2.12
N GLU A 259 16.69 -26.01 -2.53
CA GLU A 259 17.79 -25.43 -3.29
C GLU A 259 18.73 -24.70 -2.33
N ILE A 260 20.02 -24.96 -2.47
CA ILE A 260 21.09 -24.43 -1.61
C ILE A 260 21.94 -23.49 -2.44
N HIS A 261 22.01 -22.24 -1.99
CA HIS A 261 22.72 -21.15 -2.65
C HIS A 261 23.60 -20.43 -1.62
N GLY A 262 24.83 -20.90 -1.45
CA GLY A 262 25.71 -20.42 -0.38
C GLY A 262 25.10 -20.68 1.00
N ASP A 263 24.93 -19.61 1.80
CA ASP A 263 24.33 -19.68 3.13
C ASP A 263 22.78 -19.69 3.13
N TYR A 264 22.16 -19.66 1.95
CA TYR A 264 20.71 -19.60 1.80
C TYR A 264 20.17 -20.94 1.32
N SER A 265 19.13 -21.46 1.99
CA SER A 265 18.34 -22.59 1.48
C SER A 265 16.86 -22.26 1.43
N TYR A 266 16.18 -22.71 0.37
CA TYR A 266 14.76 -22.47 0.17
C TYR A 266 14.12 -23.54 -0.70
N HIS A 267 12.80 -23.70 -0.56
CA HIS A 267 12.07 -24.67 -1.37
C HIS A 267 11.70 -24.12 -2.73
N ILE A 268 11.92 -24.92 -3.77
CA ILE A 268 11.47 -24.69 -5.14
C ILE A 268 10.47 -25.76 -5.56
N TYR A 269 9.62 -25.41 -6.52
CA TYR A 269 8.56 -26.25 -7.06
C TYR A 269 8.79 -26.44 -8.56
N GLN A 270 8.79 -27.69 -9.01
CA GLN A 270 8.93 -28.07 -10.43
C GLN A 270 7.86 -29.07 -10.85
N PHE A 271 7.42 -28.99 -12.10
CA PHE A 271 6.65 -30.04 -12.75
C PHE A 271 7.62 -31.02 -13.43
N ASP A 272 7.43 -32.32 -13.18
CA ASP A 272 8.38 -33.32 -13.67
C ASP A 272 8.43 -33.36 -15.20
N ASN A 273 7.27 -33.13 -15.85
CA ASN A 273 7.10 -33.16 -17.30
C ASN A 273 6.83 -31.76 -17.90
N SER A 274 7.40 -30.71 -17.30
CA SER A 274 7.27 -29.36 -17.85
C SER A 274 7.97 -29.28 -19.22
N PRO A 275 7.33 -28.74 -20.28
CA PRO A 275 8.01 -28.51 -21.53
C PRO A 275 9.09 -27.45 -21.35
N THR A 276 10.33 -27.78 -21.68
CA THR A 276 11.45 -26.85 -21.66
C THR A 276 11.66 -26.27 -23.07
N PRO A 277 11.87 -24.95 -23.19
CA PRO A 277 12.17 -24.36 -24.50
C PRO A 277 13.52 -24.87 -24.99
N ASN A 278 13.62 -25.15 -26.30
CA ASN A 278 14.89 -25.49 -26.93
C ASN A 278 15.70 -24.23 -27.25
N TRP A 279 16.07 -23.51 -26.20
CA TRP A 279 16.91 -22.30 -26.28
C TRP A 279 18.34 -22.62 -25.84
N PRO A 280 19.34 -21.90 -26.37
CA PRO A 280 20.70 -22.02 -25.84
C PRO A 280 20.71 -21.68 -24.34
N PRO A 281 21.64 -22.26 -23.57
CA PRO A 281 21.83 -21.86 -22.19
C PRO A 281 22.00 -20.35 -22.07
N LEU A 282 21.39 -19.76 -21.05
CA LEU A 282 21.72 -18.38 -20.67
C LEU A 282 23.13 -18.37 -20.11
N ASP A 283 23.91 -17.38 -20.48
CA ASP A 283 25.27 -17.18 -20.00
C ASP A 283 25.54 -15.67 -20.02
N MET A 284 25.47 -15.04 -18.84
CA MET A 284 25.49 -13.58 -18.73
C MET A 284 26.07 -13.09 -17.41
N ARG A 285 26.76 -11.94 -17.48
CA ARG A 285 27.17 -11.18 -16.28
C ARG A 285 26.09 -10.18 -15.91
N VAL A 286 25.71 -10.16 -14.63
CA VAL A 286 24.74 -9.20 -14.09
C VAL A 286 25.42 -7.83 -13.98
N PRO A 287 24.86 -6.76 -14.60
CA PRO A 287 25.41 -5.42 -14.48
C PRO A 287 25.35 -4.91 -13.04
N GLU A 288 26.24 -3.99 -12.69
CA GLU A 288 26.20 -3.31 -11.39
C GLU A 288 24.83 -2.64 -11.14
N GLY A 289 24.36 -2.73 -9.90
CA GLY A 289 23.04 -2.23 -9.49
C GLY A 289 21.84 -2.96 -10.12
N HIS A 290 22.06 -4.12 -10.76
CA HIS A 290 21.01 -4.95 -11.33
C HIS A 290 20.95 -6.33 -10.67
N TYR A 291 19.81 -7.01 -10.86
CA TYR A 291 19.53 -8.30 -10.21
C TYR A 291 18.96 -9.30 -11.21
N PHE A 292 19.41 -10.54 -11.13
CA PHE A 292 18.80 -11.68 -11.82
C PHE A 292 17.88 -12.41 -10.85
N VAL A 293 16.60 -12.53 -11.22
CA VAL A 293 15.57 -13.06 -10.33
C VAL A 293 14.83 -14.25 -10.93
N VAL A 294 14.45 -15.18 -10.07
CA VAL A 294 13.74 -16.40 -10.45
C VAL A 294 12.58 -16.64 -9.48
N GLY A 295 11.47 -17.17 -9.99
CA GLY A 295 10.37 -17.61 -9.13
C GLY A 295 10.62 -19.00 -8.56
N ASP A 296 10.22 -19.20 -7.31
CA ASP A 296 10.34 -20.50 -6.63
C ASP A 296 9.53 -21.59 -7.36
N ASN A 297 8.45 -21.21 -8.04
CA ASN A 297 7.75 -22.08 -8.99
C ASN A 297 8.46 -22.01 -10.34
N ARG A 298 9.48 -22.86 -10.51
CA ARG A 298 10.46 -22.78 -11.60
C ARG A 298 9.86 -22.94 -12.98
N ASP A 299 8.76 -23.68 -13.08
CA ASP A 299 8.09 -23.99 -14.34
C ASP A 299 6.87 -23.08 -14.61
N ASN A 300 6.41 -22.31 -13.61
CA ASN A 300 5.27 -21.39 -13.76
C ASN A 300 5.64 -19.97 -13.28
N SER A 301 6.78 -19.48 -13.75
CA SER A 301 7.28 -18.15 -13.40
C SER A 301 7.83 -17.45 -14.63
N LEU A 302 7.23 -16.30 -14.95
CA LEU A 302 7.75 -15.35 -15.93
C LEU A 302 8.75 -14.41 -15.25
N ASP A 303 10.03 -14.77 -15.33
CA ASP A 303 11.14 -14.12 -14.62
C ASP A 303 12.36 -13.86 -15.54
N SER A 304 13.51 -13.51 -14.96
CA SER A 304 14.72 -13.08 -15.69
C SER A 304 15.18 -14.07 -16.76
N ARG A 305 14.84 -15.37 -16.61
CA ARG A 305 15.18 -16.40 -17.59
C ARG A 305 14.49 -16.18 -18.95
N PHE A 306 13.37 -15.49 -18.97
CA PHE A 306 12.47 -15.44 -20.13
C PHE A 306 12.31 -14.04 -20.73
N TRP A 307 12.50 -12.97 -19.96
CA TRP A 307 12.12 -11.61 -20.40
C TRP A 307 12.82 -11.15 -21.68
N GLN A 308 14.11 -11.44 -21.83
CA GLN A 308 14.86 -11.07 -23.03
C GLN A 308 14.31 -11.77 -24.28
N GLN A 309 14.12 -13.09 -24.21
CA GLN A 309 13.65 -13.87 -25.37
C GLN A 309 12.17 -13.61 -25.70
N GLN A 310 11.32 -13.36 -24.70
CA GLN A 310 9.87 -13.21 -24.91
C GLN A 310 9.44 -11.76 -25.19
N TYR A 311 10.14 -10.77 -24.64
CA TYR A 311 9.75 -9.35 -24.74
C TYR A 311 10.82 -8.44 -25.33
N GLY A 312 12.03 -8.93 -25.59
CA GLY A 312 13.14 -8.11 -26.07
C GLY A 312 13.61 -7.06 -25.07
N THR A 313 13.29 -7.22 -23.79
CA THR A 313 13.69 -6.31 -22.71
C THR A 313 14.91 -6.84 -21.95
N SER A 314 15.46 -6.03 -21.04
CA SER A 314 16.53 -6.47 -20.15
C SER A 314 16.09 -7.72 -19.35
N PRO A 315 16.93 -8.76 -19.23
CA PRO A 315 16.65 -9.88 -18.33
C PRO A 315 16.82 -9.49 -16.86
N PHE A 316 17.42 -8.34 -16.57
CA PHE A 316 17.73 -7.91 -15.21
C PHE A 316 16.74 -6.87 -14.67
N VAL A 317 16.58 -6.87 -13.35
CA VAL A 317 15.85 -5.84 -12.62
C VAL A 317 16.80 -4.71 -12.25
N ASP A 318 16.47 -3.48 -12.61
CA ASP A 318 17.21 -2.28 -12.16
C ASP A 318 16.91 -2.01 -10.67
N GLY A 319 17.94 -1.77 -9.86
CA GLY A 319 17.82 -1.44 -8.44
C GLY A 319 16.92 -0.24 -8.13
N ARG A 320 16.72 0.66 -9.10
CA ARG A 320 15.79 1.80 -9.00
C ARG A 320 14.32 1.38 -9.02
N GLU A 321 14.00 0.24 -9.61
CA GLU A 321 12.63 -0.29 -9.72
C GLU A 321 12.22 -1.20 -8.56
N LEU A 322 13.09 -1.39 -7.58
CA LEU A 322 12.78 -2.14 -6.36
C LEU A 322 11.70 -1.40 -5.54
N GLN A 323 10.79 -2.16 -4.95
CA GLN A 323 9.76 -1.66 -4.04
C GLN A 323 10.10 -1.98 -2.57
N GLY A 324 10.74 -3.13 -2.32
CA GLY A 324 11.21 -3.53 -0.99
C GLY A 324 11.43 -5.04 -0.84
N LYS A 325 11.88 -5.46 0.35
CA LYS A 325 12.10 -6.86 0.73
C LYS A 325 10.83 -7.46 1.31
N ALA A 326 10.39 -8.62 0.84
CA ALA A 326 9.31 -9.36 1.49
C ALA A 326 9.85 -10.02 2.78
N VAL A 327 9.35 -9.62 3.95
CA VAL A 327 9.93 -10.04 5.24
C VAL A 327 9.01 -10.94 6.06
N LEU A 328 7.69 -10.77 5.93
CA LEU A 328 6.72 -11.44 6.78
C LEU A 328 5.48 -11.81 5.97
N ARG A 329 4.99 -13.03 6.16
CA ARG A 329 3.65 -13.44 5.78
C ARG A 329 2.77 -13.40 7.03
N TRP A 330 1.75 -12.54 7.03
CA TRP A 330 0.97 -12.25 8.24
C TRP A 330 -0.46 -12.76 8.22
N MET A 331 -1.04 -13.06 7.05
CA MET A 331 -2.40 -13.59 6.92
C MET A 331 -2.55 -14.37 5.62
N PHE A 332 -3.44 -15.35 5.58
CA PHE A 332 -3.84 -16.07 4.37
C PHE A 332 -5.34 -15.93 4.18
N TRP A 333 -5.76 -15.41 3.02
CA TRP A 333 -7.17 -15.23 2.70
C TRP A 333 -7.43 -15.52 1.22
N PRO A 334 -7.91 -16.72 0.88
CA PRO A 334 -7.99 -17.18 -0.51
C PRO A 334 -9.17 -16.57 -1.29
N ASN A 335 -10.28 -16.26 -0.62
CA ASN A 335 -11.43 -15.61 -1.25
C ASN A 335 -12.26 -14.84 -0.20
N LEU A 336 -13.05 -13.87 -0.66
CA LEU A 336 -13.82 -12.96 0.19
C LEU A 336 -14.88 -13.65 1.06
N LEU A 337 -15.37 -14.83 0.65
CA LEU A 337 -16.39 -15.59 1.38
C LEU A 337 -15.79 -16.51 2.46
N SER A 338 -14.48 -16.71 2.44
CA SER A 338 -13.76 -17.50 3.44
C SER A 338 -13.37 -16.66 4.65
N LEU A 339 -13.10 -17.31 5.78
CA LEU A 339 -12.49 -16.64 6.92
C LEU A 339 -10.97 -16.52 6.69
N PRO A 340 -10.35 -15.37 7.06
CA PRO A 340 -8.89 -15.26 7.04
C PRO A 340 -8.26 -16.25 8.03
N SER A 341 -7.13 -16.84 7.64
CA SER A 341 -6.35 -17.75 8.45
C SER A 341 -4.98 -17.15 8.78
N PHE A 342 -4.45 -17.50 9.95
CA PHE A 342 -3.12 -17.11 10.42
C PHE A 342 -2.17 -18.31 10.55
N SER A 343 -2.59 -19.51 10.11
CA SER A 343 -1.82 -20.75 10.25
C SER A 343 -0.48 -20.74 9.49
N ARG A 344 -0.36 -19.88 8.48
CA ARG A 344 0.86 -19.69 7.69
C ARG A 344 1.73 -18.53 8.21
N PHE A 345 1.38 -17.88 9.31
CA PHE A 345 2.16 -16.76 9.84
C PHE A 345 3.65 -17.14 10.00
N GLY A 346 4.54 -16.31 9.46
CA GLY A 346 5.97 -16.58 9.57
C GLY A 346 6.82 -15.64 8.73
N LEU A 347 8.12 -15.60 9.05
CA LEU A 347 9.12 -14.88 8.26
C LEU A 347 9.28 -15.53 6.89
N ILE A 348 9.69 -14.71 5.93
CA ILE A 348 10.02 -15.16 4.57
C ILE A 348 11.54 -15.23 4.48
N HIS A 349 12.03 -16.42 4.10
CA HIS A 349 13.44 -16.70 3.88
C HIS A 349 13.66 -17.06 2.41
#